data_AF-A0A497XQ37-F1
#
_entry.id   AF-A0A497XQ37-F1
#
_cell.length_a   1.000
_cell.length_b   1.000
_cell.length_c   1.000
_cell.angle_alpha   90.00
_cell.angle_beta   90.00
_cell.angle_gamma   90.00
#
_symmetry.space_group_name_H-M   'P 1'
#
loop_
_entity.id
_entity.type
_entity.pdbx_description
1 polymer ?
#
loop_
_entity_poly.entity_id
_entity_poly.type
_entity_poly.pdbx_seq_one_letter_code
_entity_poly.pdbx_strand_id
1 'polypeptide(L)'
;MEDALLLSLKLSLLTTLFLLFISFGIAYALAFLSFPGKGVVEVLVLLPIILPPTVLGFYLLSIFNRESPIGSLIETLFGKSLLFSFEGLLVASLVYSLPFGVFPIRDAFQSIHRRHIEIAYVFGYSKYETLMRVILPQSWGGILTACALVFAHTMGEFGVVLMVGGNIPGETQTLSIYIYDEVQSLNYLEAHRASLVLLLVSFISLSIVSFLRKRWTLS
;
A
#
# COMPACT_ATOMS: atom_id res chain seq x y z
N MET A 1 -12.02 -19.19 7.92
CA MET A 1 -12.40 -17.76 7.82
C MET A 1 -11.65 -16.86 8.80
N GLU A 2 -11.71 -17.10 10.12
CA GLU A 2 -11.14 -16.16 11.13
C GLU A 2 -9.65 -15.90 10.94
N ASP A 3 -8.85 -16.94 10.75
CA ASP A 3 -7.40 -16.80 10.51
C ASP A 3 -7.11 -15.98 9.26
N ALA A 4 -7.86 -16.21 8.17
CA ALA A 4 -7.72 -15.47 6.92
C ALA A 4 -8.08 -13.98 7.07
N LEU A 5 -9.11 -13.67 7.87
CA LEU A 5 -9.47 -12.30 8.21
C LEU A 5 -8.38 -11.62 9.04
N LEU A 6 -7.89 -12.27 10.08
CA LEU A 6 -6.81 -11.75 10.93
C LEU A 6 -5.53 -11.53 10.12
N LEU A 7 -5.20 -12.46 9.22
CA LEU A 7 -4.07 -12.35 8.31
C LEU A 7 -4.22 -11.15 7.38
N SER A 8 -5.37 -10.99 6.71
CA SER A 8 -5.67 -9.85 5.83
C SER A 8 -5.61 -8.51 6.56
N LEU A 9 -6.15 -8.44 7.78
CA LEU A 9 -6.09 -7.24 8.62
C LEU A 9 -4.65 -6.91 9.02
N LYS A 10 -3.88 -7.92 9.46
CA LYS A 10 -2.48 -7.76 9.83
C LYS A 10 -1.65 -7.30 8.62
N LEU A 11 -1.84 -7.93 7.47
CA LEU A 11 -1.15 -7.59 6.23
C LEU A 11 -1.47 -6.16 5.80
N SER A 12 -2.76 -5.81 5.67
CA SER A 12 -3.18 -4.47 5.27
C SER A 12 -2.72 -3.36 6.22
N LEU A 13 -2.75 -3.58 7.54
CA LEU A 13 -2.23 -2.62 8.51
C LEU A 13 -0.71 -2.43 8.39
N LEU A 14 0.05 -3.52 8.30
CA LEU A 14 1.50 -3.43 8.16
C LEU A 14 1.90 -2.81 6.82
N THR A 15 1.27 -3.24 5.72
CA THR A 15 1.48 -2.65 4.39
C THR A 15 1.18 -1.16 4.41
N THR A 16 0.06 -0.74 5.01
CA THR A 16 -0.28 0.69 5.16
C THR A 16 0.77 1.45 5.94
N LEU A 17 1.21 0.91 7.08
CA LEU A 17 2.21 1.55 7.94
C LEU A 17 3.55 1.74 7.21
N PHE A 18 4.08 0.68 6.60
CA PHE A 18 5.36 0.76 5.88
C PHE A 18 5.26 1.62 4.62
N LEU A 19 4.19 1.47 3.84
CA LEU A 19 3.98 2.31 2.66
C LEU A 19 3.79 3.76 3.02
N LEU A 20 3.25 4.11 4.19
CA LEU A 20 3.14 5.50 4.60
C LEU A 20 4.52 6.18 4.62
N PHE A 21 5.52 5.55 5.23
CA PHE A 21 6.88 6.10 5.30
C PHE A 21 7.56 6.15 3.94
N ILE A 22 7.47 5.05 3.17
CA ILE A 22 8.07 4.96 1.83
C ILE A 22 7.43 5.99 0.90
N SER A 23 6.10 6.02 0.87
CA SER A 23 5.32 6.91 0.01
C SER A 23 5.50 8.37 0.39
N PHE A 24 5.63 8.70 1.68
CA PHE A 24 5.92 10.06 2.11
C PHE A 24 7.24 10.57 1.53
N GLY A 25 8.31 9.77 1.59
CA GLY A 25 9.61 10.14 1.04
C GLY A 25 9.58 10.31 -0.48
N ILE A 26 8.97 9.35 -1.19
CA ILE A 26 8.84 9.40 -2.65
C ILE A 26 7.96 10.59 -3.05
N ALA A 27 6.80 10.77 -2.43
CA ALA A 27 5.90 11.88 -2.70
C ALA A 27 6.54 13.24 -2.44
N TYR A 28 7.32 13.37 -1.36
CA TYR A 28 8.07 14.59 -1.05
C TYR A 28 9.09 14.90 -2.14
N ALA A 29 9.87 13.90 -2.57
CA ALA A 29 10.83 14.05 -3.65
C ALA A 29 10.14 14.44 -4.97
N LEU A 30 9.02 13.80 -5.30
CA LEU A 30 8.25 14.10 -6.51
C LEU A 30 7.54 15.47 -6.44
N ALA A 31 7.14 15.94 -5.27
CA ALA A 31 6.46 17.22 -5.13
C ALA A 31 7.45 18.40 -5.12
N PHE A 32 8.54 18.30 -4.36
CA PHE A 32 9.37 19.46 -4.03
C PHE A 32 10.78 19.44 -4.63
N LEU A 33 11.30 18.28 -5.06
CA LEU A 33 12.66 18.19 -5.62
C LEU A 33 12.63 18.18 -7.14
N SER A 34 13.67 18.79 -7.73
CA SER A 34 13.97 18.75 -9.16
C SER A 34 15.21 17.88 -9.40
N PHE A 35 15.05 16.74 -10.08
CA PHE A 35 16.14 15.82 -10.42
C PHE A 35 15.88 15.16 -11.78
N PRO A 36 16.94 14.80 -12.54
CA PRO A 36 16.80 14.36 -13.95
C PRO A 36 16.06 13.03 -14.14
N GLY A 37 15.94 12.20 -13.09
CA GLY A 37 15.23 10.92 -13.12
C GLY A 37 13.75 10.96 -12.70
N LYS A 38 13.18 12.15 -12.47
CA LYS A 38 11.84 12.29 -11.88
C LYS A 38 10.75 11.54 -12.64
N GLY A 39 10.72 11.67 -13.97
CA GLY A 39 9.73 10.99 -14.80
C GLY A 39 9.85 9.46 -14.75
N VAL A 40 11.07 8.93 -14.65
CA VAL A 40 11.29 7.47 -14.50
C VAL A 40 10.71 6.98 -13.17
N VAL A 41 10.95 7.71 -12.08
CA VAL A 41 10.39 7.36 -10.77
C VAL A 41 8.85 7.38 -10.81
N GLU A 42 8.24 8.39 -11.44
CA GLU A 42 6.77 8.44 -11.59
C GLU A 42 6.23 7.24 -12.38
N VAL A 43 6.89 6.87 -13.48
CA VAL A 43 6.51 5.68 -14.26
C VAL A 43 6.66 4.42 -13.41
N LEU A 44 7.78 4.24 -12.69
CA LEU A 44 8.00 3.07 -11.83
C LEU A 44 6.95 2.93 -10.73
N VAL A 45 6.53 4.05 -10.13
CA VAL A 45 5.44 4.07 -9.12
C VAL A 45 4.09 3.71 -9.75
N LEU A 46 3.87 4.09 -11.02
CA LEU A 46 2.63 3.83 -11.76
C LEU A 46 2.58 2.44 -12.37
N LEU A 47 3.72 1.79 -12.63
CA LEU A 47 3.75 0.45 -13.24
C LEU A 47 2.80 -0.57 -12.59
N PRO A 48 2.70 -0.68 -11.24
CA PRO A 48 1.86 -1.67 -10.61
C PRO A 48 0.37 -1.55 -10.92
N ILE A 49 -0.14 -0.33 -11.20
CA ILE A 49 -1.57 -0.15 -11.55
C ILE A 49 -1.85 -0.49 -13.02
N ILE A 50 -0.83 -0.44 -13.89
CA ILE A 50 -0.96 -0.70 -15.33
C ILE A 50 -0.80 -2.20 -15.61
N LEU A 51 0.11 -2.86 -14.90
CA LEU A 51 0.40 -4.27 -15.10
C LEU A 51 -0.75 -5.13 -14.56
N PRO A 52 -1.18 -6.17 -15.31
CA PRO A 52 -2.07 -7.17 -14.74
C PRO A 52 -1.47 -7.77 -13.45
N PRO A 53 -2.28 -8.00 -12.41
CA PRO A 53 -1.80 -8.58 -11.15
C PRO A 53 -1.04 -9.90 -11.34
N THR A 54 -1.44 -10.69 -12.35
CA THR A 54 -0.75 -11.93 -12.73
C THR A 54 0.65 -11.71 -13.29
N VAL A 55 0.86 -10.64 -14.07
CA VAL A 55 2.19 -10.29 -14.60
C VAL A 55 3.08 -9.83 -13.46
N LEU A 56 2.55 -8.97 -12.58
CA LEU A 56 3.29 -8.48 -11.42
C LEU A 56 3.64 -9.63 -10.46
N GLY A 57 2.68 -10.49 -10.15
CA GLY A 57 2.88 -11.68 -9.32
C GLY A 57 3.90 -12.65 -9.92
N PHE A 58 3.87 -12.88 -11.23
CA PHE A 58 4.86 -13.71 -11.91
C PHE A 58 6.28 -13.17 -11.76
N TYR A 59 6.50 -11.88 -12.05
CA TYR A 59 7.84 -11.30 -11.93
C TYR A 59 8.33 -11.26 -10.48
N LEU A 60 7.45 -10.98 -9.52
CA LEU A 60 7.80 -11.06 -8.10
C LEU A 60 8.17 -12.49 -7.70
N LEU A 61 7.43 -13.49 -8.17
CA LEU A 61 7.77 -14.90 -7.97
C LEU A 61 9.15 -15.22 -8.55
N SER A 62 9.43 -14.79 -9.77
CA SER A 62 10.74 -14.97 -10.41
C SER A 62 11.87 -14.28 -9.65
N ILE A 63 11.64 -13.07 -9.12
CA ILE A 63 12.65 -12.32 -8.36
C ILE A 63 12.93 -12.97 -7.01
N PHE A 64 11.88 -13.43 -6.31
CA PHE A 64 11.98 -14.06 -4.99
C PHE A 64 12.38 -15.53 -5.03
N ASN A 65 12.41 -16.16 -6.22
CA ASN A 65 12.92 -17.51 -6.38
C ASN A 65 14.38 -17.57 -5.92
N ARG A 66 14.73 -18.59 -5.14
CA ARG A 66 16.09 -18.86 -4.65
C ARG A 66 17.14 -18.91 -5.76
N GLU A 67 16.77 -19.35 -6.96
CA GLU A 67 17.68 -19.42 -8.11
C GLU A 67 17.98 -18.02 -8.72
N SER A 68 17.20 -16.99 -8.36
CA SER A 68 17.46 -15.61 -8.73
C SER A 68 18.63 -15.03 -7.93
N PRO A 69 19.46 -14.15 -8.51
CA PRO A 69 20.49 -13.42 -7.77
C PRO A 69 19.92 -12.63 -6.57
N ILE A 70 18.70 -12.10 -6.72
CA ILE A 70 18.04 -11.33 -5.64
C ILE A 70 17.49 -12.29 -4.58
N GLY A 71 16.78 -13.35 -4.98
CA GLY A 71 16.23 -14.33 -4.05
C GLY A 71 17.29 -15.04 -3.22
N SER A 72 18.40 -15.47 -3.84
CA SER A 72 19.55 -16.05 -3.14
C SER A 72 20.22 -15.10 -2.16
N LEU A 73 20.35 -13.81 -2.50
CA LEU A 73 20.89 -12.80 -1.58
C LEU A 73 19.96 -12.61 -0.38
N ILE A 74 18.65 -12.57 -0.59
CA ILE A 74 17.67 -12.42 0.49
C ILE A 74 17.72 -13.64 1.42
N GLU A 75 17.74 -14.85 0.86
CA GLU A 75 17.78 -16.07 1.67
C GLU A 75 19.09 -16.20 2.46
N THR A 76 20.22 -15.77 1.90
CA THR A 76 21.51 -15.77 2.63
C THR A 76 21.55 -14.73 3.75
N LEU A 77 20.89 -13.58 3.60
CA LEU A 77 20.84 -12.53 4.63
C LEU A 77 19.82 -12.82 5.73
N PHE A 78 18.64 -13.32 5.37
CA PHE A 78 17.51 -13.49 6.30
C PHE A 78 17.27 -14.95 6.72
N GLY A 79 17.96 -15.91 6.09
CA GLY A 79 17.85 -17.34 6.39
C GLY A 79 16.51 -17.97 6.00
N LYS A 80 15.65 -17.27 5.25
CA LYS A 80 14.29 -17.70 4.88
C LYS A 80 13.94 -17.29 3.46
N SER A 81 13.08 -18.08 2.82
CA SER A 81 12.49 -17.75 1.53
C SER A 81 11.35 -16.74 1.69
N LEU A 82 11.24 -15.80 0.76
CA LEU A 82 10.08 -14.91 0.66
C LEU A 82 8.89 -15.58 -0.04
N LEU A 83 9.12 -16.63 -0.84
CA LEU A 83 8.01 -17.36 -1.45
C LEU A 83 7.25 -18.12 -0.36
N PHE A 84 5.92 -18.07 -0.44
CA PHE A 84 5.03 -18.77 0.48
C PHE A 84 5.18 -18.36 1.95
N SER A 85 5.69 -17.16 2.23
CA SER A 85 5.85 -16.63 3.59
C SER A 85 5.18 -15.28 3.75
N PHE A 86 4.73 -14.97 4.97
CA PHE A 86 4.07 -13.70 5.30
C PHE A 86 4.93 -12.48 4.92
N GLU A 87 6.24 -12.58 5.11
CA GLU A 87 7.19 -11.53 4.76
C GLU A 87 7.21 -11.27 3.25
N GLY A 88 7.14 -12.31 2.41
CA GLY A 88 7.04 -12.12 0.96
C GLY A 88 5.70 -11.53 0.53
N LEU A 89 4.60 -11.92 1.18
CA LEU A 89 3.30 -11.25 0.96
C LEU A 89 3.38 -9.77 1.33
N LEU A 90 4.03 -9.44 2.44
CA LEU A 90 4.20 -8.06 2.88
C LEU A 90 4.99 -7.26 1.85
N VAL A 91 6.15 -7.76 1.41
CA VAL A 91 6.98 -7.08 0.39
C VAL A 91 6.23 -6.94 -0.93
N ALA A 92 5.58 -8.00 -1.40
CA ALA A 92 4.74 -7.94 -2.60
C ALA A 92 3.65 -6.87 -2.47
N SER A 93 3.05 -6.76 -1.29
CA SER A 93 2.02 -5.76 -0.97
C SER A 93 2.53 -4.34 -0.96
N LEU A 94 3.79 -4.11 -0.54
CA LEU A 94 4.42 -2.80 -0.70
C LEU A 94 4.57 -2.43 -2.18
N VAL A 95 4.91 -3.39 -3.05
CA VAL A 95 5.11 -3.14 -4.48
C VAL A 95 3.80 -2.83 -5.18
N TYR A 96 2.78 -3.69 -5.06
CA TYR A 96 1.53 -3.49 -5.79
C TYR A 96 0.71 -2.32 -5.25
N SER A 97 0.77 -2.03 -3.94
CA SER A 97 0.01 -0.94 -3.32
C SER A 97 0.71 0.43 -3.38
N LEU A 98 1.96 0.49 -3.85
CA LEU A 98 2.77 1.72 -3.92
C LEU A 98 2.05 2.94 -4.54
N PRO A 99 1.39 2.85 -5.71
CA PRO A 99 0.73 4.02 -6.33
C PRO A 99 -0.37 4.62 -5.44
N PHE A 100 -1.08 3.79 -4.69
CA PHE A 100 -2.17 4.20 -3.80
C PHE A 100 -1.64 4.96 -2.56
N GLY A 101 -0.37 4.76 -2.20
CA GLY A 101 0.29 5.53 -1.16
C GLY A 101 0.90 6.84 -1.69
N VAL A 102 1.64 6.77 -2.80
CA VAL A 102 2.45 7.89 -3.30
C VAL A 102 1.61 9.03 -3.86
N PHE A 103 0.64 8.73 -4.74
CA PHE A 103 -0.05 9.79 -5.49
C PHE A 103 -0.95 10.67 -4.61
N PRO A 104 -1.79 10.14 -3.69
CA PRO A 104 -2.60 11.00 -2.83
C PRO A 104 -1.77 11.92 -1.93
N ILE A 105 -0.61 11.45 -1.45
CA ILE A 105 0.31 12.27 -0.66
C ILE A 105 0.97 13.34 -1.54
N ARG A 106 1.44 12.97 -2.73
CA ARG A 106 2.08 13.90 -3.68
C ARG A 106 1.11 15.00 -4.10
N ASP A 107 -0.12 14.64 -4.44
CA ASP A 107 -1.12 15.58 -4.91
C ASP A 107 -1.52 16.55 -3.78
N ALA A 108 -1.58 16.07 -2.53
CA ALA A 108 -1.74 16.94 -1.36
C ALA A 108 -0.56 17.90 -1.17
N PHE A 109 0.68 17.43 -1.32
CA PHE A 109 1.86 18.31 -1.29
C PHE A 109 1.83 19.38 -2.38
N GLN A 110 1.44 19.01 -3.60
CA GLN A 110 1.37 19.91 -4.74
C GLN A 110 0.21 20.92 -4.62
N SER A 111 -0.84 20.59 -3.87
CA SER A 111 -1.96 21.51 -3.61
C SER A 111 -1.61 22.66 -2.67
N ILE A 112 -0.50 22.57 -1.92
CA ILE A 112 -0.07 23.63 -1.01
C ILE A 112 0.39 24.84 -1.81
N HIS A 113 -0.21 26.00 -1.54
CA HIS A 113 0.20 27.23 -2.20
C HIS A 113 1.64 27.61 -1.80
N ARG A 114 2.51 27.79 -2.80
CA ARG A 114 3.93 28.14 -2.62
C ARG A 114 4.16 29.30 -1.63
N ARG A 115 3.24 30.27 -1.58
CA ARG A 115 3.27 31.40 -0.64
C ARG A 115 3.31 30.95 0.83
N HIS A 116 2.63 29.87 1.22
CA HIS A 116 2.66 29.36 2.60
C HIS A 116 4.07 28.90 2.99
N ILE A 117 4.78 28.26 2.06
CA ILE A 117 6.15 27.80 2.25
C ILE A 117 7.13 28.99 2.28
N GLU A 118 6.93 29.98 1.42
CA GLU A 118 7.75 31.21 1.40
C GLU A 118 7.61 32.03 2.70
N ILE A 119 6.38 32.17 3.21
CA ILE A 119 6.12 32.85 4.49
C ILE A 119 6.83 32.13 5.65
N ALA A 120 6.82 30.79 5.67
CA ALA A 120 7.52 30.00 6.68
C ALA A 120 9.03 30.33 6.73
N TYR A 121 9.66 30.44 5.56
CA TYR A 121 11.08 30.83 5.47
C TYR A 121 11.32 32.28 5.90
N VAL A 122 10.40 33.21 5.60
CA VAL A 122 10.49 34.62 6.07
C VAL A 122 10.44 34.69 7.61
N PHE A 123 9.64 33.84 8.25
CA PHE A 123 9.61 33.71 9.72
C PHE A 123 10.83 32.96 10.31
N GLY A 124 11.82 32.62 9.48
CA GLY A 124 13.07 31.97 9.90
C GLY A 124 12.96 30.46 10.13
N TYR A 125 11.86 29.82 9.70
CA TYR A 125 11.75 28.36 9.82
C TYR A 125 12.71 27.64 8.88
N SER A 126 13.39 26.63 9.41
CA SER A 126 14.21 25.70 8.64
C SER A 126 13.33 24.83 7.71
N LYS A 127 13.98 24.09 6.79
CA LYS A 127 13.29 23.14 5.90
C LYS A 127 12.50 22.09 6.69
N TYR A 128 13.07 21.58 7.78
CA TYR A 128 12.42 20.59 8.63
C TYR A 128 11.23 21.17 9.39
N GLU A 129 11.36 22.39 9.93
CA GLU A 129 10.25 23.06 10.61
C GLU A 129 9.11 23.40 9.64
N THR A 130 9.45 23.86 8.43
CA THR A 130 8.46 24.09 7.36
C THR A 130 7.73 22.80 6.99
N LEU A 131 8.46 21.68 6.89
CA LEU A 131 7.86 20.37 6.64
C LEU A 131 6.86 19.98 7.75
N MET A 132 7.30 20.04 9.01
CA MET A 132 6.49 19.57 10.15
C MET A 132 5.35 20.51 10.53
N ARG A 133 5.54 21.83 10.40
CA ARG A 133 4.58 22.83 10.89
C ARG A 133 3.68 23.40 9.81
N VAL A 134 4.05 23.30 8.54
CA VAL A 134 3.29 23.91 7.43
C VAL A 134 2.83 22.86 6.45
N ILE A 135 3.74 22.03 5.91
CA ILE A 135 3.41 21.06 4.86
C ILE A 135 2.60 19.90 5.42
N LEU A 136 3.06 19.26 6.49
CA LEU A 136 2.44 18.07 7.06
C LEU A 136 0.99 18.32 7.54
N PRO A 137 0.68 19.41 8.29
CA PRO A 137 -0.69 19.67 8.72
C PRO A 137 -1.64 19.94 7.55
N GLN A 138 -1.20 20.68 6.54
CA GLN A 138 -2.02 20.97 5.35
C GLN A 138 -2.24 19.74 4.46
N SER A 139 -1.31 18.78 4.49
CA SER A 139 -1.38 17.57 3.65
C SER A 139 -2.10 16.41 4.32
N TRP A 140 -2.59 16.59 5.55
CA TRP A 140 -3.17 15.52 6.36
C TRP A 140 -4.32 14.78 5.67
N GLY A 141 -5.17 15.51 4.93
CA GLY A 141 -6.26 14.90 4.15
C GLY A 141 -5.77 13.93 3.07
N GLY A 142 -4.65 14.25 2.40
CA GLY A 142 -4.01 13.36 1.41
C GLY A 142 -3.37 12.14 2.05
N ILE A 143 -2.72 12.32 3.19
CA ILE A 143 -2.10 11.24 3.98
C ILE A 143 -3.16 10.25 4.45
N LEU A 144 -4.29 10.73 5.00
CA LEU A 144 -5.41 9.87 5.38
C LEU A 144 -6.02 9.14 4.18
N THR A 145 -6.11 9.81 3.03
CA THR A 145 -6.61 9.20 1.79
C THR A 145 -5.67 8.07 1.32
N ALA A 146 -4.36 8.29 1.35
CA ALA A 146 -3.37 7.26 1.05
C ALA A 146 -3.50 6.06 1.98
N CYS A 147 -3.59 6.28 3.30
CA CYS A 147 -3.78 5.19 4.26
C CYS A 147 -5.02 4.34 3.95
N ALA A 148 -6.13 4.98 3.60
CA ALA A 148 -7.38 4.31 3.25
C ALA A 148 -7.26 3.45 2.00
N LEU A 149 -6.70 4.03 0.95
CA LEU A 149 -6.60 3.39 -0.36
C LEU A 149 -5.64 2.21 -0.28
N VAL A 150 -4.49 2.37 0.38
CA VAL A 150 -3.55 1.26 0.60
C VAL A 150 -4.23 0.16 1.42
N PHE A 151 -4.86 0.49 2.55
CA PHE A 151 -5.53 -0.50 3.38
C PHE A 151 -6.62 -1.26 2.62
N ALA A 152 -7.53 -0.54 1.96
CA ALA A 152 -8.64 -1.13 1.22
C ALA A 152 -8.15 -1.97 0.02
N HIS A 153 -7.13 -1.50 -0.69
CA HIS A 153 -6.56 -2.24 -1.82
C HIS A 153 -5.85 -3.51 -1.35
N THR A 154 -5.04 -3.46 -0.30
CA THR A 154 -4.38 -4.66 0.27
C THR A 154 -5.39 -5.67 0.82
N MET A 155 -6.49 -5.22 1.42
CA MET A 155 -7.56 -6.10 1.89
C MET A 155 -8.24 -6.88 0.75
N GLY A 156 -8.40 -6.24 -0.42
CA GLY A 156 -9.09 -6.82 -1.58
C GLY A 156 -8.16 -7.49 -2.60
N GLU A 157 -6.84 -7.37 -2.46
CA GLU A 157 -5.91 -7.94 -3.43
C GLU A 157 -5.95 -9.47 -3.41
N PHE A 158 -5.86 -10.06 -4.60
CA PHE A 158 -5.95 -11.50 -4.81
C PHE A 158 -4.84 -12.02 -5.71
N GLY A 159 -4.64 -11.40 -6.88
CA GLY A 159 -3.81 -11.98 -7.95
C GLY A 159 -2.34 -12.06 -7.56
N VAL A 160 -1.76 -10.95 -7.09
CA VAL A 160 -0.34 -10.94 -6.68
C VAL A 160 -0.11 -11.83 -5.47
N VAL A 161 -1.01 -11.75 -4.50
CA VAL A 161 -0.89 -12.46 -3.22
C VAL A 161 -0.99 -13.97 -3.40
N LEU A 162 -1.91 -14.46 -4.24
CA LEU A 162 -2.03 -15.88 -4.54
C LEU A 162 -0.78 -16.43 -5.23
N MET A 163 -0.17 -15.65 -6.13
CA MET A 163 1.04 -16.10 -6.85
C MET A 163 2.27 -16.16 -5.94
N VAL A 164 2.51 -15.12 -5.14
CA VAL A 164 3.71 -15.04 -4.28
C VAL A 164 3.55 -15.89 -3.02
N GLY A 165 2.35 -15.89 -2.45
CA GLY A 165 2.02 -16.49 -1.17
C GLY A 165 1.42 -17.89 -1.22
N GLY A 166 0.77 -18.25 -2.33
CA GLY A 166 -0.05 -19.45 -2.40
C GLY A 166 -1.31 -19.39 -1.53
N ASN A 167 -1.93 -20.56 -1.32
CA ASN A 167 -3.11 -20.73 -0.47
C ASN A 167 -2.73 -21.59 0.76
N ILE A 168 -1.99 -21.02 1.71
CA ILE A 168 -1.58 -21.72 2.94
C ILE A 168 -2.39 -21.20 4.13
N PRO A 169 -3.33 -21.99 4.67
CA PRO A 169 -4.12 -21.60 5.83
C PRO A 169 -3.24 -21.21 7.02
N GLY A 170 -3.54 -20.07 7.65
CA GLY A 170 -2.82 -19.57 8.81
C GLY A 170 -1.50 -18.82 8.52
N GLU A 171 -0.94 -18.92 7.31
CA GLU A 171 0.29 -18.20 6.93
C GLU A 171 0.10 -17.20 5.79
N THR A 172 -0.53 -17.61 4.69
CA THR A 172 -0.59 -16.80 3.45
C THR A 172 -1.99 -16.71 2.84
N GLN A 173 -2.94 -17.50 3.33
CA GLN A 173 -4.33 -17.45 2.90
C GLN A 173 -5.00 -16.15 3.39
N THR A 174 -5.04 -15.13 2.53
CA THR A 174 -5.84 -13.91 2.76
C THR A 174 -7.33 -14.19 2.60
N LEU A 175 -8.17 -13.31 3.13
CA LEU A 175 -9.62 -13.41 3.01
C LEU A 175 -10.09 -13.50 1.55
N SER A 176 -9.45 -12.78 0.62
CA SER A 176 -9.74 -12.87 -0.82
C SER A 176 -9.44 -14.26 -1.40
N ILE A 177 -8.33 -14.87 -0.98
CA ILE A 177 -7.96 -16.23 -1.39
C ILE A 177 -8.94 -17.24 -0.78
N TYR A 178 -9.30 -17.06 0.49
CA TYR A 178 -10.29 -17.89 1.17
C TYR A 178 -11.66 -17.85 0.45
N ILE A 179 -12.14 -16.66 0.07
CA ILE A 179 -13.39 -16.52 -0.71
C ILE A 179 -13.30 -17.30 -2.02
N TYR A 180 -12.18 -17.18 -2.74
CA TYR A 180 -11.98 -17.89 -4.00
C TYR A 180 -12.00 -19.42 -3.81
N ASP A 181 -11.34 -19.92 -2.78
CA ASP A 181 -11.27 -21.35 -2.42
C ASP A 181 -12.66 -21.92 -2.06
N GLU A 182 -13.46 -21.17 -1.29
CA GLU A 182 -14.85 -21.55 -0.96
C GLU A 182 -15.75 -21.56 -2.21
N VAL A 183 -15.54 -20.66 -3.17
CA VAL A 183 -16.24 -20.68 -4.47
C VAL A 183 -15.82 -21.90 -5.30
N GLN A 184 -14.53 -22.23 -5.34
CA GLN A 184 -14.02 -23.40 -6.07
C GLN A 184 -14.52 -24.73 -5.48
N SER A 185 -14.70 -24.79 -4.17
CA SER A 185 -15.27 -25.94 -3.46
C SER A 185 -16.81 -25.99 -3.49
N LEU A 186 -17.46 -25.09 -4.24
CA LEU A 186 -18.92 -24.96 -4.36
C LEU A 186 -19.62 -24.64 -3.02
N ASN A 187 -18.88 -24.17 -2.01
CA ASN A 187 -19.41 -23.75 -0.73
C ASN A 187 -19.84 -22.27 -0.75
N TYR A 188 -20.90 -22.00 -1.52
CA TYR A 188 -21.38 -20.64 -1.73
C TYR A 188 -21.88 -19.94 -0.45
N LEU A 189 -22.30 -20.70 0.56
CA LEU A 189 -22.77 -20.13 1.83
C LEU A 189 -21.62 -19.45 2.57
N GLU A 190 -20.49 -20.14 2.72
CA GLU A 190 -19.31 -19.56 3.39
C GLU A 190 -18.65 -18.48 2.53
N ALA A 191 -18.63 -18.65 1.20
CA ALA A 191 -18.17 -17.59 0.29
C ALA A 191 -18.98 -16.29 0.45
N HIS A 192 -20.31 -16.38 0.59
CA HIS A 192 -21.16 -15.20 0.84
C HIS A 192 -20.86 -14.56 2.19
N ARG A 193 -20.70 -15.35 3.25
CA ARG A 193 -20.37 -14.85 4.60
C ARG A 193 -19.04 -14.09 4.59
N ALA A 194 -18.00 -14.69 4.04
CA ALA A 194 -16.68 -14.08 3.94
C ALA A 194 -16.69 -12.82 3.05
N SER A 195 -17.41 -12.85 1.92
CA SER A 195 -17.55 -11.69 1.03
C SER A 195 -18.28 -10.53 1.71
N LEU A 196 -19.33 -10.80 2.50
CA LEU A 196 -20.05 -9.77 3.25
C LEU A 196 -19.14 -9.13 4.30
N VAL A 197 -18.32 -9.92 5.00
CA VAL A 197 -17.34 -9.40 5.97
C VAL A 197 -16.32 -8.50 5.27
N LEU A 198 -15.73 -8.94 4.16
CA LEU A 198 -14.77 -8.14 3.39
C LEU A 198 -15.39 -6.83 2.90
N LEU A 199 -16.63 -6.89 2.41
CA LEU A 199 -17.40 -5.71 1.97
C LEU A 199 -17.61 -4.73 3.12
N LEU A 200 -18.05 -5.19 4.29
CA LEU A 200 -18.28 -4.34 5.46
C LEU A 200 -16.99 -3.69 5.94
N VAL A 201 -15.89 -4.45 6.03
CA VAL A 201 -14.58 -3.91 6.44
C VAL A 201 -14.10 -2.85 5.46
N SER A 202 -14.25 -3.08 4.16
CA SER A 202 -13.86 -2.14 3.11
C SER A 202 -14.75 -0.89 3.09
N PHE A 203 -16.05 -1.06 3.31
CA PHE A 203 -17.00 0.04 3.39
C PHE A 203 -16.73 0.93 4.62
N ILE A 204 -16.49 0.32 5.77
CA ILE A 204 -16.18 1.05 7.01
C ILE A 204 -14.86 1.81 6.87
N SER A 205 -13.81 1.18 6.34
CA SER A 205 -12.50 1.84 6.17
C SER A 205 -12.59 3.06 5.25
N LEU A 206 -13.26 2.93 4.10
CA LEU A 206 -13.48 4.04 3.17
C LEU A 206 -14.40 5.12 3.77
N SER A 207 -15.43 4.73 4.52
CA SER A 207 -16.36 5.66 5.17
C SER A 207 -15.67 6.50 6.25
N ILE A 208 -14.83 5.88 7.08
CA ILE A 208 -14.03 6.57 8.10
C ILE A 208 -13.17 7.65 7.44
N VAL A 209 -12.51 7.31 6.33
CA VAL A 209 -11.60 8.25 5.66
C VAL A 209 -12.37 9.36 4.97
N SER A 210 -13.49 9.06 4.31
CA SER A 210 -14.36 10.06 3.70
C SER A 210 -14.88 11.06 4.75
N PHE A 211 -15.28 10.56 5.91
CA PHE A 211 -15.75 11.38 7.03
C PHE A 211 -14.62 12.24 7.63
N LEU A 212 -13.45 11.65 7.87
CA LEU A 212 -12.28 12.38 8.37
C LEU A 212 -11.84 13.46 7.39
N ARG A 213 -11.81 13.18 6.08
CA ARG A 213 -11.45 14.16 5.04
C ARG A 213 -12.39 15.36 5.06
N LYS A 214 -13.71 15.13 5.12
CA LYS A 214 -14.72 16.20 5.13
C LYS A 214 -14.54 17.16 6.30
N ARG A 215 -14.14 16.65 7.46
CA ARG A 215 -13.89 17.46 8.67
C ARG A 215 -12.71 18.43 8.51
N TRP A 216 -11.71 18.07 7.71
CA TRP A 216 -10.52 18.89 7.47
C TRP A 216 -10.65 19.85 6.28
N THR A 217 -11.45 19.52 5.27
CA THR A 217 -11.74 20.46 4.16
C THR A 217 -12.65 21.62 4.58
N LEU A 218 -13.29 21.54 5.75
CA LEU A 218 -14.22 22.54 6.29
C LEU A 218 -13.61 23.40 7.41
N SER A 219 -12.32 23.21 7.72
CA SER A 219 -11.55 23.98 8.72
C SER A 219 -10.42 24.75 8.05
#